data_AF-A0A4S4ATM7-F1
#
_entry.id   AF-A0A4S4ATM7-F1
#
_cell.length_a   1.000
_cell.length_b   1.000
_cell.length_c   1.000
_cell.angle_alpha   90.00
_cell.angle_beta   90.00
_cell.angle_gamma   90.00
#
_symmetry.space_group_name_H-M   'P 1'
#
loop_
_entity.id
_entity.type
_entity.pdbx_description
1 polymer ?
#
loop_
_entity_poly.entity_id
_entity_poly.type
_entity_poly.pdbx_seq_one_letter_code
_entity_poly.pdbx_strand_id
1 'polypeptide(L)'
;MTNTLSLAKALLPALAGIAAFCYYMAHLAEKGSSELARQRLRELLLERKLLPAMRGAFVYFLRASDRYFGPKLFSWKALLRSIALSIFWIAGVLAACIAVYPNYSSWLGGNISRKLILQSAGVLLAASLVADYVSVCVTRAIARAVMAKGRLWLMSAVAVDLVASVLVFYFLFTSAKLVVHPANGALGLLDSLRVWFNPAGLPIGIEFLRPLSADMLVARGDGNFDIKGGLLTEIVYAFPESVLFLSSLLTSVWLWLYVLGYLILFAAVRLDRIGVSARRFLKTTEDPINSLALAIVIASAVLFTIILAFTAVADGLAYLSQS
;
A
#
# COMPACT_ATOMS: atom_id res chain seq x y z
N MET A 1 -17.07 -8.13 -17.95
CA MET A 1 -17.30 -9.60 -18.03
C MET A 1 -17.07 -10.21 -19.42
N THR A 2 -17.36 -9.52 -20.54
CA THR A 2 -17.09 -10.04 -21.89
C THR A 2 -15.60 -10.13 -22.25
N ASN A 3 -14.74 -9.32 -21.62
CA ASN A 3 -13.30 -9.26 -21.90
C ASN A 3 -12.49 -10.39 -21.26
N THR A 4 -12.82 -10.84 -20.05
CA THR A 4 -12.07 -11.91 -19.38
C THR A 4 -12.27 -13.26 -20.07
N LEU A 5 -13.50 -13.55 -20.52
CA LEU A 5 -13.82 -14.80 -21.22
C LEU A 5 -13.19 -14.86 -22.61
N SER A 6 -13.14 -13.74 -23.34
CA SER A 6 -12.49 -13.66 -24.65
C SER A 6 -10.97 -13.79 -24.52
N LEU A 7 -10.36 -13.16 -23.51
CA LEU A 7 -8.94 -13.31 -23.19
C LEU A 7 -8.60 -14.76 -22.83
N ALA A 8 -9.41 -15.42 -22.00
CA ALA A 8 -9.21 -16.83 -21.64
C ALA A 8 -9.24 -17.75 -22.87
N LYS A 9 -10.19 -17.53 -23.79
CA LYS A 9 -10.30 -18.28 -25.06
C LYS A 9 -9.10 -18.08 -25.97
N ALA A 10 -8.41 -16.93 -25.91
CA ALA A 10 -7.19 -16.68 -26.67
C ALA A 10 -5.92 -17.25 -26.00
N LEU A 11 -5.86 -17.20 -24.66
CA LEU A 11 -4.70 -17.65 -23.90
C LEU A 11 -4.59 -19.17 -23.78
N LEU A 12 -5.71 -19.90 -23.75
CA LEU A 12 -5.72 -21.36 -23.68
C LEU A 12 -5.05 -22.05 -24.89
N PRO A 13 -5.41 -21.71 -26.15
CA PRO A 13 -4.73 -22.22 -27.34
C PRO A 13 -3.26 -21.81 -27.40
N ALA A 14 -2.92 -20.58 -26.97
CA ALA A 14 -1.54 -20.12 -26.90
C ALA A 14 -0.70 -20.96 -25.93
N LEU A 15 -1.27 -21.30 -24.75
CA LEU A 15 -0.60 -22.16 -23.77
C LEU A 15 -0.40 -23.58 -24.32
N ALA A 16 -1.41 -24.14 -25.00
CA ALA A 16 -1.31 -25.44 -25.66
C ALA A 16 -0.23 -25.44 -26.76
N GLY A 17 -0.14 -24.37 -27.54
CA GLY A 17 0.92 -24.17 -28.54
C GLY A 17 2.32 -24.09 -27.93
N ILE A 18 2.49 -23.32 -26.85
CA ILE A 18 3.75 -23.24 -26.09
C ILE A 18 4.11 -24.62 -25.53
N ALA A 19 3.15 -25.36 -24.99
CA ALA A 19 3.38 -26.70 -24.45
C ALA A 19 3.84 -27.68 -25.52
N ALA A 20 3.16 -27.73 -26.66
CA ALA A 20 3.53 -28.59 -27.79
C ALA A 20 4.92 -28.21 -28.35
N PHE A 21 5.20 -26.92 -28.50
CA PHE A 21 6.49 -26.43 -29.00
C PHE A 21 7.63 -26.76 -28.03
N CYS A 22 7.47 -26.45 -26.74
CA CYS A 22 8.48 -26.75 -25.72
C CYS A 22 8.75 -28.24 -25.62
N TYR A 23 7.71 -29.09 -25.65
CA TYR A 23 7.87 -30.54 -25.63
C TYR A 23 8.64 -31.06 -26.85
N TYR A 24 8.28 -30.59 -28.06
CA TYR A 24 8.93 -31.03 -29.29
C TYR A 24 10.40 -30.57 -29.37
N MET A 25 10.67 -29.31 -29.02
CA MET A 25 12.03 -28.76 -28.97
C MET A 25 12.89 -29.46 -27.92
N ALA A 26 12.31 -29.80 -26.78
CA ALA A 26 13.01 -30.52 -25.73
C ALA A 26 13.37 -31.93 -26.16
N HIS A 27 12.44 -32.66 -26.78
CA HIS A 27 12.71 -34.00 -27.31
C HIS A 27 13.80 -34.01 -28.39
N LEU A 28 13.82 -33.01 -29.27
CA LEU A 28 14.86 -32.84 -30.28
C LEU A 28 16.21 -32.47 -29.66
N ALA A 29 16.24 -31.55 -28.71
CA ALA A 29 17.46 -31.13 -28.03
C ALA A 29 18.01 -32.22 -27.10
N GLU A 30 17.14 -33.04 -26.49
CA GLU A 30 17.52 -34.21 -25.72
C GLU A 30 18.26 -35.17 -26.65
N LYS A 31 17.67 -35.56 -27.79
CA LYS A 31 18.32 -36.48 -28.76
C LYS A 31 19.60 -35.93 -29.41
N GLY A 32 19.72 -34.60 -29.56
CA GLY A 32 20.85 -33.96 -30.24
C GLY A 32 21.99 -33.46 -29.34
N SER A 33 21.84 -33.47 -28.01
CA SER A 33 22.83 -32.94 -27.08
C SER A 33 23.85 -33.99 -26.63
N SER A 34 25.12 -33.58 -26.49
CA SER A 34 26.18 -34.42 -25.94
C SER A 34 26.02 -34.63 -24.42
N GLU A 35 26.45 -35.78 -23.89
CA GLU A 35 26.47 -36.09 -22.45
C GLU A 35 27.08 -34.95 -21.60
N LEU A 36 28.16 -34.34 -22.10
CA LEU A 36 28.90 -33.28 -21.41
C LEU A 36 28.11 -31.97 -21.31
N ALA A 37 27.30 -31.64 -22.33
CA ALA A 37 26.40 -30.51 -22.30
C ALA A 37 25.24 -30.73 -21.33
N ARG A 38 24.69 -31.96 -21.27
CA ARG A 38 23.65 -32.33 -20.31
C ARG A 38 24.15 -32.27 -18.86
N GLN A 39 25.38 -32.71 -18.59
CA GLN A 39 26.01 -32.61 -17.27
C GLN A 39 26.19 -31.16 -16.81
N ARG A 40 26.73 -30.28 -17.66
CA ARG A 40 26.85 -28.84 -17.33
C ARG A 40 25.50 -28.17 -17.07
N LEU A 41 24.48 -28.50 -17.87
CA LEU A 41 23.13 -27.98 -17.66
C LEU A 41 22.55 -28.43 -16.31
N ARG A 42 22.81 -29.69 -15.93
CA ARG A 42 22.40 -30.27 -14.65
C ARG A 42 23.08 -29.56 -13.48
N GLU A 43 24.37 -29.29 -13.56
CA GLU A 43 25.10 -28.51 -12.54
C GLU A 43 24.53 -27.10 -12.40
N LEU A 44 24.31 -26.39 -13.50
CA LEU A 44 23.72 -25.04 -13.50
C LEU A 44 22.29 -25.01 -12.92
N LEU A 45 21.47 -26.02 -13.22
CA LEU A 45 20.13 -26.17 -12.66
C LEU A 45 20.16 -26.50 -11.16
N LEU A 46 21.20 -27.19 -10.69
CA LEU A 46 21.36 -27.56 -9.28
C LEU A 46 21.93 -26.41 -8.43
N GLU A 47 22.84 -25.60 -8.97
CA GLU A 47 23.58 -24.57 -8.21
C GLU A 47 22.79 -23.28 -7.91
N ARG A 48 21.78 -22.92 -8.71
CA ARG A 48 21.01 -21.68 -8.45
C ARG A 48 20.15 -21.81 -7.20
N LYS A 49 20.62 -21.21 -6.10
CA LYS A 49 19.85 -20.89 -4.89
C LYS A 49 19.38 -19.43 -5.01
N LEU A 50 18.08 -19.17 -4.98
CA LEU A 50 17.53 -17.80 -5.07
C LEU A 50 17.67 -17.05 -3.73
N LEU A 51 17.70 -17.81 -2.63
CA LEU A 51 17.78 -17.32 -1.25
C LEU A 51 18.91 -16.31 -0.93
N PRO A 52 20.18 -16.49 -1.39
CA PRO A 52 21.28 -15.57 -1.10
C PRO A 52 21.13 -14.21 -1.80
N ALA A 53 20.70 -14.20 -3.07
CA ALA A 53 20.52 -12.97 -3.86
C ALA A 53 19.43 -12.06 -3.25
N MET A 54 18.34 -12.68 -2.77
CA MET A 54 17.19 -11.92 -2.24
C MET A 54 17.37 -11.47 -0.78
N ARG A 55 18.13 -12.20 0.04
CA ARG A 55 18.64 -11.66 1.32
C ARG A 55 19.53 -10.44 1.10
N GLY A 56 20.34 -10.46 0.04
CA GLY A 56 21.13 -9.31 -0.41
C GLY A 56 20.26 -8.09 -0.71
N ALA A 57 19.12 -8.27 -1.40
CA ALA A 57 18.18 -7.20 -1.72
C ALA A 57 17.56 -6.56 -0.46
N PHE A 58 17.15 -7.35 0.53
CA PHE A 58 16.60 -6.82 1.79
C PHE A 58 17.63 -6.00 2.57
N VAL A 59 18.86 -6.52 2.70
CA VAL A 59 19.99 -5.80 3.32
C VAL A 59 20.33 -4.52 2.52
N TYR A 60 20.22 -4.59 1.20
CA TYR A 60 20.41 -3.44 0.32
C TYR A 60 19.36 -2.35 0.58
N PHE A 61 18.09 -2.70 0.75
CA PHE A 61 17.05 -1.72 1.10
C PHE A 61 17.30 -1.04 2.44
N LEU A 62 17.76 -1.78 3.45
CA LEU A 62 18.13 -1.19 4.74
C LEU A 62 19.32 -0.23 4.59
N ARG A 63 20.35 -0.64 3.85
CA ARG A 63 21.51 0.21 3.56
C ARG A 63 21.14 1.44 2.72
N ALA A 64 20.20 1.29 1.79
CA ALA A 64 19.66 2.39 1.00
C ALA A 64 18.89 3.38 1.89
N SER A 65 18.08 2.89 2.83
CA SER A 65 17.40 3.70 3.84
C SER A 65 18.39 4.45 4.72
N ASP A 66 19.42 3.78 5.24
CA ASP A 66 20.46 4.42 6.06
C ASP A 66 21.34 5.38 5.25
N ARG A 67 21.55 5.15 3.96
CA ARG A 67 22.22 6.11 3.07
C ARG A 67 21.34 7.33 2.80
N TYR A 68 20.04 7.11 2.63
CA TYR A 68 19.07 8.16 2.38
C TYR A 68 18.72 8.98 3.63
N PHE A 69 18.66 8.45 4.84
CA PHE A 69 18.40 9.27 6.05
C PHE A 69 19.67 9.58 6.85
N GLY A 70 20.78 8.90 6.56
CA GLY A 70 22.01 8.97 7.34
C GLY A 70 22.04 7.93 8.46
N PRO A 71 23.22 7.70 9.08
CA PRO A 71 23.41 6.59 10.02
C PRO A 71 22.69 6.80 11.38
N LYS A 72 22.50 8.05 11.80
CA LYS A 72 21.77 8.38 13.03
C LYS A 72 20.27 8.25 12.82
N LEU A 73 19.54 7.72 13.82
CA LEU A 73 18.08 7.67 13.80
C LEU A 73 17.52 9.10 13.77
N PHE A 74 17.94 9.90 14.75
CA PHE A 74 17.62 11.31 14.83
C PHE A 74 18.74 12.15 14.23
N SER A 75 18.43 12.86 13.16
CA SER A 75 19.33 13.87 12.58
C SER A 75 18.55 14.91 11.81
N TRP A 76 19.11 16.12 11.72
CA TRP A 76 18.54 17.21 10.92
C TRP A 76 18.43 16.85 9.43
N LYS A 77 19.43 16.11 8.90
CA LYS A 77 19.40 15.62 7.52
C LYS A 77 18.23 14.65 7.30
N ALA A 78 17.98 13.75 8.26
CA ALA A 78 16.85 12.83 8.19
C ALA A 78 15.51 13.58 8.23
N LEU A 79 15.41 14.62 9.08
CA LEU A 79 14.21 15.45 9.18
C LEU A 79 13.91 16.15 7.85
N LEU A 80 14.87 16.87 7.28
CA LEU A 80 14.67 17.57 6.01
C LEU A 80 14.28 16.63 4.87
N ARG A 81 14.90 15.45 4.80
CA ARG A 81 14.56 14.45 3.78
C ARG A 81 13.19 13.82 4.01
N SER A 82 12.80 13.61 5.26
CA SER A 82 11.45 13.17 5.62
C SER A 82 10.42 14.22 5.20
N ILE A 83 10.64 15.50 5.53
CA ILE A 83 9.75 16.60 5.14
C ILE A 83 9.60 16.66 3.62
N ALA A 84 10.70 16.61 2.87
CA ALA A 84 10.64 16.63 1.41
C ALA A 84 9.84 15.45 0.85
N LEU A 85 10.04 14.25 1.40
CA LEU A 85 9.32 13.05 1.00
C LEU A 85 7.82 13.12 1.35
N SER A 86 7.48 13.62 2.54
CA SER A 86 6.10 13.83 2.98
C SER A 86 5.38 14.83 2.07
N ILE A 87 6.00 15.98 1.78
CA ILE A 87 5.41 16.99 0.88
C ILE A 87 5.16 16.40 -0.50
N PHE A 88 6.10 15.62 -1.03
CA PHE A 88 5.93 14.93 -2.30
C PHE A 88 4.72 13.99 -2.27
N TRP A 89 4.57 13.18 -1.22
CA TRP A 89 3.42 12.28 -1.08
C TRP A 89 2.10 13.01 -0.85
N ILE A 90 2.09 14.08 -0.05
CA ILE A 90 0.90 14.92 0.15
C ILE A 90 0.43 15.48 -1.19
N ALA A 91 1.34 16.03 -1.99
CA ALA A 91 1.02 16.55 -3.32
C ALA A 91 0.49 15.45 -4.25
N GLY A 92 1.13 14.28 -4.25
CA GLY A 92 0.71 13.12 -5.06
C GLY A 92 -0.67 12.58 -4.67
N VAL A 93 -0.93 12.38 -3.37
CA VAL A 93 -2.22 11.92 -2.86
C VAL A 93 -3.30 12.95 -3.11
N LEU A 94 -3.01 14.24 -2.91
CA LEU A 94 -3.94 15.32 -3.21
C LEU A 94 -4.31 15.35 -4.70
N ALA A 95 -3.34 15.24 -5.60
CA ALA A 95 -3.57 15.17 -7.04
C ALA A 95 -4.43 13.95 -7.41
N ALA A 96 -4.15 12.79 -6.80
CA ALA A 96 -4.95 11.59 -7.00
C ALA A 96 -6.40 11.77 -6.51
N CYS A 97 -6.61 12.35 -5.32
CA CYS A 97 -7.95 12.65 -4.81
C CYS A 97 -8.71 13.59 -5.75
N ILE A 98 -8.08 14.64 -6.26
CA ILE A 98 -8.70 15.58 -7.22
C ILE A 98 -9.08 14.88 -8.52
N ALA A 99 -8.23 13.98 -9.03
CA ALA A 99 -8.46 13.27 -10.28
C ALA A 99 -9.55 12.19 -10.15
N VAL A 100 -9.61 11.49 -9.02
CA VAL A 100 -10.53 10.36 -8.80
C VAL A 100 -11.89 10.81 -8.30
N TYR A 101 -11.96 11.88 -7.50
CA TYR A 101 -13.19 12.34 -6.86
C TYR A 101 -13.62 13.72 -7.40
N PRO A 102 -14.64 13.78 -8.29
CA PRO A 102 -15.02 15.01 -9.00
C PRO A 102 -15.39 16.18 -8.07
N ASN A 103 -15.99 15.88 -6.91
CA ASN A 103 -16.43 16.88 -5.94
C ASN A 103 -15.32 17.29 -4.95
N TYR A 104 -14.15 16.65 -4.99
CA TYR A 104 -13.09 16.91 -4.02
C TYR A 104 -12.47 18.29 -4.20
N SER A 105 -12.45 18.85 -5.41
CA SER A 105 -11.92 20.20 -5.65
C SER A 105 -12.86 21.32 -5.20
N SER A 106 -14.10 21.02 -4.79
CA SER A 106 -15.09 22.03 -4.40
C SER A 106 -14.63 22.94 -3.27
N TRP A 107 -13.83 22.44 -2.32
CA TRP A 107 -13.29 23.25 -1.23
C TRP A 107 -12.21 24.25 -1.67
N LEU A 108 -11.56 24.02 -2.82
CA LEU A 108 -10.61 24.98 -3.41
C LEU A 108 -11.32 26.21 -3.97
N GLY A 109 -12.54 26.03 -4.49
CA GLY A 109 -13.37 27.08 -5.05
C GLY A 109 -14.21 27.84 -4.01
N GLY A 110 -14.54 27.21 -2.88
CA GLY A 110 -15.36 27.82 -1.83
C GLY A 110 -14.57 28.75 -0.90
N ASN A 111 -14.93 30.03 -0.83
CA ASN A 111 -14.24 31.03 0.01
C ASN A 111 -14.22 30.65 1.51
N ILE A 112 -15.31 30.09 2.03
CA ILE A 112 -15.44 29.71 3.46
C ILE A 112 -14.53 28.51 3.77
N SER A 113 -14.69 27.40 3.04
CA SER A 113 -13.88 26.20 3.25
C SER A 113 -12.40 26.45 3.04
N ARG A 114 -12.02 27.22 2.00
CA ARG A 114 -10.63 27.59 1.75
C ARG A 114 -10.03 28.40 2.90
N LYS A 115 -10.77 29.37 3.44
CA LYS A 115 -10.30 30.20 4.57
C LYS A 115 -10.06 29.33 5.81
N LEU A 116 -11.01 28.46 6.15
CA LEU A 116 -10.89 27.55 7.30
C LEU A 116 -9.71 26.59 7.15
N ILE A 117 -9.57 25.98 5.97
CA ILE A 117 -8.45 25.07 5.67
C ILE A 117 -7.11 25.81 5.82
N LEU A 118 -6.98 27.02 5.26
CA LEU A 118 -5.74 27.79 5.32
C LEU A 118 -5.39 28.26 6.75
N GLN A 119 -6.40 28.54 7.57
CA GLN A 119 -6.19 28.93 8.98
C GLN A 119 -5.58 27.78 9.80
N SER A 120 -6.01 26.54 9.58
CA SER A 120 -5.52 25.37 10.30
C SER A 120 -4.34 24.67 9.62
N ALA A 121 -4.10 24.93 8.33
CA ALA A 121 -3.13 24.21 7.51
C ALA A 121 -1.72 24.22 8.07
N GLY A 122 -1.21 25.37 8.53
CA GLY A 122 0.16 25.47 9.02
C GLY A 122 0.44 24.52 10.18
N VAL A 123 -0.43 24.54 11.20
CA VAL A 123 -0.26 23.74 12.41
C VAL A 123 -0.50 22.25 12.13
N LEU A 124 -1.57 21.91 11.40
CA LEU A 124 -1.91 20.52 11.09
C LEU A 124 -0.91 19.86 10.13
N LEU A 125 -0.40 20.61 9.15
CA LEU A 125 0.67 20.16 8.27
C LEU A 125 1.99 19.98 9.04
N ALA A 126 2.35 20.94 9.91
CA ALA A 126 3.54 20.79 10.74
C ALA A 126 3.44 19.54 11.64
N ALA A 127 2.29 19.31 12.24
CA ALA A 127 2.04 18.12 13.05
C ALA A 127 2.15 16.82 12.23
N SER A 128 1.62 16.78 11.01
CA SER A 128 1.74 15.60 10.14
C SER A 128 3.19 15.35 9.73
N LEU A 129 3.95 16.40 9.38
CA LEU A 129 5.37 16.28 9.02
C LEU A 129 6.22 15.77 10.20
N VAL A 130 5.92 16.22 11.42
CA VAL A 130 6.56 15.70 12.64
C VAL A 130 6.17 14.24 12.87
N ALA A 131 4.89 13.89 12.69
CA ALA A 131 4.44 12.50 12.81
C ALA A 131 5.14 11.58 11.82
N ASP A 132 5.30 12.01 10.57
CA ASP A 132 6.00 11.25 9.54
C ASP A 132 7.47 11.04 9.91
N TYR A 133 8.15 12.08 10.38
CA TYR A 133 9.54 11.97 10.83
C TYR A 133 9.69 10.99 11.99
N VAL A 134 8.80 11.06 12.98
CA VAL A 134 8.80 10.15 14.12
C VAL A 134 8.50 8.71 13.66
N SER A 135 7.50 8.53 12.79
CA SER A 135 7.17 7.24 12.18
C SER A 135 8.40 6.63 11.48
N VAL A 136 9.09 7.39 10.62
CA VAL A 136 10.32 6.92 9.95
C VAL A 136 11.40 6.53 10.95
N CYS A 137 11.57 7.28 12.04
CA CYS A 137 12.53 6.93 13.10
C CYS A 137 12.16 5.60 13.78
N VAL A 138 10.87 5.41 14.08
CA VAL A 138 10.34 4.16 14.67
C VAL A 138 10.54 3.00 13.70
N THR A 139 10.19 3.14 12.43
CA THR A 139 10.39 2.11 11.40
C THR A 139 11.84 1.67 11.32
N ARG A 140 12.77 2.63 11.32
CA ARG A 140 14.22 2.33 11.27
C ARG A 140 14.70 1.64 12.54
N ALA A 141 14.18 2.01 13.71
CA ALA A 141 14.49 1.35 14.97
C ALA A 141 13.98 -0.11 14.98
N ILE A 142 12.73 -0.33 14.57
CA ILE A 142 12.13 -1.66 14.44
C ILE A 142 12.95 -2.51 13.46
N ALA A 143 13.26 -1.99 12.27
CA ALA A 143 14.03 -2.71 11.26
C ALA A 143 15.39 -3.19 11.79
N ARG A 144 16.13 -2.30 12.48
CA ARG A 144 17.42 -2.65 13.10
C ARG A 144 17.29 -3.73 14.17
N ALA A 145 16.27 -3.65 15.03
CA ALA A 145 16.04 -4.63 16.10
C ALA A 145 15.67 -6.02 15.54
N VAL A 146 14.92 -6.05 14.45
CA VAL A 146 14.38 -7.27 13.84
C VAL A 146 15.42 -8.01 13.02
N MET A 147 16.37 -7.30 12.41
CA MET A 147 17.46 -7.92 11.63
C MET A 147 18.29 -8.92 12.44
N ALA A 148 18.38 -8.75 13.76
CA ALA A 148 19.11 -9.67 14.63
C ALA A 148 18.34 -10.97 14.96
N LYS A 149 17.01 -11.03 14.74
CA LYS A 149 16.14 -12.05 15.34
C LYS A 149 15.48 -13.04 14.36
N GLY A 150 15.72 -12.93 13.05
CA GLY A 150 15.29 -13.92 12.05
C GLY A 150 13.89 -13.70 11.44
N ARG A 151 13.35 -14.70 10.71
CA ARG A 151 12.21 -14.56 9.77
C ARG A 151 10.87 -14.18 10.40
N LEU A 152 10.49 -14.82 11.51
CA LEU A 152 9.20 -14.60 12.18
C LEU A 152 9.05 -13.16 12.68
N TRP A 153 10.16 -12.59 13.15
CA TRP A 153 10.22 -11.24 13.66
C TRP A 153 9.99 -10.17 12.58
N LEU A 154 10.21 -10.51 11.31
CA LEU A 154 10.09 -9.58 10.19
C LEU A 154 8.63 -9.32 9.79
N MET A 155 7.77 -10.33 9.86
CA MET A 155 6.33 -10.10 9.65
C MET A 155 5.70 -9.35 10.83
N SER A 156 6.07 -9.70 12.06
CA SER A 156 5.58 -8.96 13.24
C SER A 156 6.08 -7.52 13.24
N ALA A 157 7.29 -7.25 12.74
CA ALA A 157 7.83 -5.90 12.60
C ALA A 157 6.92 -4.97 11.78
N VAL A 158 6.34 -5.51 10.71
CA VAL A 158 5.45 -4.77 9.82
C VAL A 158 4.15 -4.41 10.51
N ALA A 159 3.52 -5.39 11.18
CA ALA A 159 2.30 -5.13 11.93
C ALA A 159 2.54 -4.11 13.05
N VAL A 160 3.66 -4.26 13.78
CA VAL A 160 4.05 -3.33 14.85
C VAL A 160 4.33 -1.93 14.30
N ASP A 161 5.03 -1.80 13.18
CA ASP A 161 5.33 -0.50 12.56
C ASP A 161 4.09 0.20 12.01
N LEU A 162 3.18 -0.55 11.38
CA LEU A 162 1.90 -0.01 10.93
C LEU A 162 1.09 0.52 12.10
N VAL A 163 0.94 -0.29 13.16
CA VAL A 163 0.23 0.12 14.38
C VAL A 163 0.91 1.32 15.02
N ALA A 164 2.25 1.30 15.13
CA ALA A 164 3.00 2.42 15.70
C ALA A 164 2.84 3.70 14.88
N SER A 165 2.86 3.61 13.54
CA SER A 165 2.67 4.76 12.66
C SER A 165 1.27 5.35 12.78
N VAL A 166 0.23 4.50 12.83
CA VAL A 166 -1.15 4.92 13.07
C VAL A 166 -1.28 5.61 14.43
N LEU A 167 -0.67 5.05 15.48
CA LEU A 167 -0.72 5.63 16.83
C LEU A 167 0.05 6.94 16.91
N VAL A 168 1.26 7.02 16.34
CA VAL A 168 2.07 8.25 16.29
C VAL A 168 1.31 9.35 15.58
N PHE A 169 0.73 9.05 14.40
CA PHE A 169 -0.11 10.01 13.69
C PHE A 169 -1.32 10.41 14.54
N TYR A 170 -2.03 9.45 15.12
CA TYR A 170 -3.20 9.74 15.95
C TYR A 170 -2.88 10.68 17.11
N PHE A 171 -1.88 10.37 17.92
CA PHE A 171 -1.57 11.20 19.09
C PHE A 171 -1.09 12.59 18.68
N LEU A 172 -0.18 12.71 17.71
CA LEU A 172 0.36 14.00 17.30
C LEU A 172 -0.66 14.86 16.55
N PHE A 173 -1.38 14.27 15.59
CA PHE A 173 -2.37 14.97 14.79
C PHE A 173 -3.58 15.38 15.61
N THR A 174 -4.11 14.49 16.46
CA THR A 174 -5.24 14.80 17.35
C THR A 174 -4.86 15.88 18.37
N SER A 175 -3.65 15.83 18.92
CA SER A 175 -3.17 16.90 19.83
C SER A 175 -3.09 18.25 19.13
N ALA A 176 -2.54 18.29 17.91
CA ALA A 176 -2.51 19.51 17.12
C ALA A 176 -3.91 20.00 16.76
N LYS A 177 -4.82 19.08 16.40
CA LYS A 177 -6.22 19.40 16.11
C LYS A 177 -6.95 19.95 17.33
N LEU A 178 -6.69 19.44 18.53
CA LEU A 178 -7.24 19.97 19.78
C LEU A 178 -6.76 21.39 20.10
N VAL A 179 -5.52 21.73 19.73
CA VAL A 179 -4.99 23.09 19.91
C VAL A 179 -5.68 24.09 18.97
N VAL A 180 -5.91 23.71 17.71
CA VAL A 180 -6.51 24.62 16.71
C VAL A 180 -8.05 24.64 16.81
N HIS A 181 -8.66 23.51 17.13
CA HIS A 181 -10.11 23.32 17.19
C HIS A 181 -10.53 22.51 18.44
N PRO A 182 -10.55 23.13 19.63
CA PRO A 182 -10.82 22.42 20.89
C PRO A 182 -12.17 21.69 20.92
N ALA A 183 -13.22 22.29 20.36
CA ALA A 183 -14.58 21.73 20.36
C ALA A 183 -14.76 20.50 19.45
N ASN A 184 -13.94 20.36 18.41
CA ASN A 184 -14.07 19.32 17.37
C ASN A 184 -12.82 18.44 17.25
N GLY A 185 -11.89 18.57 18.20
CA GLY A 185 -10.53 18.05 18.06
C GLY A 185 -10.34 16.59 18.45
N ALA A 186 -11.14 16.06 19.37
CA ALA A 186 -10.97 14.71 19.92
C ALA A 186 -12.01 13.72 19.38
N LEU A 187 -11.73 13.15 18.21
CA LEU A 187 -12.39 11.91 17.79
C LEU A 187 -11.67 10.70 18.41
N GLY A 188 -12.43 9.65 18.72
CA GLY A 188 -11.86 8.36 19.09
C GLY A 188 -11.06 7.77 17.93
N LEU A 189 -10.06 6.92 18.23
CA LEU A 189 -9.18 6.34 17.21
C LEU A 189 -9.94 5.68 16.06
N LEU A 190 -11.00 4.93 16.33
CA LEU A 190 -11.79 4.25 15.29
C LEU A 190 -12.53 5.24 14.38
N ASP A 191 -13.08 6.32 14.93
CA ASP A 191 -13.77 7.33 14.15
C ASP A 191 -12.79 8.18 13.34
N SER A 192 -11.63 8.50 13.91
CA SER A 192 -10.52 9.12 13.17
C SER A 192 -10.08 8.24 11.99
N LEU A 193 -9.90 6.93 12.20
CA LEU A 193 -9.57 6.00 11.12
C LEU A 193 -10.63 5.98 10.01
N ARG A 194 -11.93 6.01 10.36
CA ARG A 194 -13.02 6.08 9.37
C ARG A 194 -12.95 7.36 8.54
N VAL A 195 -12.65 8.50 9.18
CA VAL A 195 -12.45 9.77 8.47
C VAL A 195 -11.23 9.71 7.57
N TRP A 196 -10.10 9.21 8.06
CA TRP A 196 -8.85 9.21 7.31
C TRP A 196 -8.83 8.22 6.15
N PHE A 197 -9.52 7.09 6.28
CA PHE A 197 -9.70 6.12 5.20
C PHE A 197 -10.86 6.47 4.25
N ASN A 198 -11.48 7.64 4.40
CA ASN A 198 -12.45 8.18 3.45
C ASN A 198 -11.83 9.32 2.62
N PRO A 199 -11.03 9.02 1.58
CA PRO A 199 -10.38 10.03 0.74
C PRO A 199 -11.36 10.85 -0.11
N ALA A 200 -12.63 10.42 -0.24
CA ALA A 200 -13.66 11.16 -0.93
C ALA A 200 -14.29 12.27 -0.06
N GLY A 201 -14.22 12.10 1.27
CA GLY A 201 -14.83 13.01 2.25
C GLY A 201 -13.85 14.08 2.72
N LEU A 202 -14.32 15.33 2.76
CA LEU A 202 -13.72 16.37 3.57
C LEU A 202 -14.43 16.37 4.92
N PRO A 203 -13.76 16.07 6.05
CA PRO A 203 -14.39 16.21 7.36
C PRO A 203 -14.74 17.68 7.61
N ILE A 204 -16.02 17.91 7.92
CA ILE A 204 -16.59 19.24 8.16
C ILE A 204 -17.15 19.24 9.59
N GLY A 205 -16.70 20.19 10.40
CA GLY A 205 -17.28 20.48 11.71
C GLY A 205 -18.27 21.62 11.59
N ILE A 206 -19.46 21.43 12.17
CA ILE A 206 -20.55 22.40 12.16
C ILE A 206 -20.86 22.76 13.60
N GLU A 207 -20.93 24.05 13.90
CA GLU A 207 -21.32 24.57 15.22
C GLU A 207 -22.60 25.40 15.11
N PHE A 208 -23.44 25.33 16.13
CA PHE A 208 -24.64 26.15 16.21
C PHE A 208 -24.28 27.55 16.71
N LEU A 209 -24.60 28.58 15.92
CA LEU A 209 -24.35 29.99 16.28
C LEU A 209 -25.16 30.44 17.50
N ARG A 210 -26.26 29.74 17.79
CA ARG A 210 -27.07 29.94 19.00
C ARG A 210 -27.42 28.57 19.59
N PRO A 211 -27.30 28.38 20.91
CA PRO A 211 -27.80 27.18 21.55
C PRO A 211 -29.30 27.07 21.30
N LEU A 212 -29.78 25.85 21.11
CA LEU A 212 -31.20 25.58 20.93
C LEU A 212 -31.95 26.01 22.20
N SER A 213 -32.72 27.08 22.11
CA SER A 213 -33.47 27.65 23.22
C SER A 213 -34.96 27.37 23.08
N ALA A 214 -35.68 27.30 24.21
CA ALA A 214 -37.08 26.87 24.23
C ALA A 214 -38.02 27.79 23.43
N ASP A 215 -37.67 29.06 23.26
CA ASP A 215 -38.37 30.05 22.43
C ASP A 215 -38.22 29.79 20.93
N MET A 216 -37.23 28.99 20.52
CA MET A 216 -37.07 28.52 19.14
C MET A 216 -37.88 27.25 18.86
N LEU A 217 -38.53 26.63 19.85
CA LEU A 217 -39.31 25.40 19.66
C LEU A 217 -40.80 25.72 19.56
N VAL A 218 -41.43 25.34 18.45
CA VAL A 218 -42.88 25.46 18.25
C VAL A 218 -43.47 24.06 18.29
N ALA A 219 -44.33 23.80 19.28
CA ALA A 219 -44.99 22.51 19.40
C ALA A 219 -45.87 22.25 18.16
N ARG A 220 -45.68 21.09 17.54
CA ARG A 220 -46.43 20.65 16.36
C ARG A 220 -47.60 19.71 16.72
N GLY A 221 -47.68 19.30 17.99
CA GLY A 221 -48.54 18.22 18.47
C GLY A 221 -47.77 16.90 18.60
N ASP A 222 -48.32 15.95 19.38
CA ASP A 222 -47.76 14.60 19.59
C ASP A 222 -46.32 14.54 20.12
N GLY A 223 -45.91 15.54 20.90
CA GLY A 223 -44.55 15.62 21.47
C GLY A 223 -43.46 16.04 20.48
N ASN A 224 -43.82 16.39 19.24
CA ASN A 224 -42.89 16.90 18.23
C ASN A 224 -42.82 18.44 18.27
N PHE A 225 -41.62 18.98 17.99
CA PHE A 225 -41.34 20.41 17.95
C PHE A 225 -40.71 20.79 16.61
N ASP A 226 -41.18 21.87 15.99
CA ASP A 226 -40.53 22.52 14.85
C ASP A 226 -39.61 23.65 15.36
N ILE A 227 -38.47 23.88 14.69
CA ILE A 227 -37.51 24.93 15.06
C ILE A 227 -37.85 26.24 14.32
N LYS A 228 -38.36 27.22 15.06
CA LYS A 228 -38.72 28.56 14.57
C LYS A 228 -37.47 29.34 14.16
N GLY A 229 -37.46 29.81 12.91
CA GLY A 229 -36.35 30.61 12.36
C GLY A 229 -35.16 29.80 11.81
N GLY A 230 -35.24 28.46 11.86
CA GLY A 230 -34.17 27.58 11.38
C GLY A 230 -32.97 27.49 12.32
N LEU A 231 -32.13 26.48 12.13
CA LEU A 231 -30.86 26.34 12.84
C LEU A 231 -29.80 27.18 12.13
N LEU A 232 -29.31 28.22 12.82
CA LEU A 232 -28.16 28.98 12.36
C LEU A 232 -26.89 28.19 12.68
N THR A 233 -26.28 27.62 11.64
CA THR A 233 -25.05 26.83 11.76
C THR A 233 -23.91 27.50 11.04
N GLU A 234 -22.72 27.47 11.62
CA GLU A 234 -21.47 27.90 10.97
C GLU A 234 -20.55 26.68 10.77
N ILE A 235 -19.83 26.67 9.66
CA ILE A 235 -18.76 25.71 9.44
C ILE A 235 -17.54 26.19 10.22
N VAL A 236 -17.12 25.41 11.21
CA VAL A 236 -16.00 25.75 12.11
C VAL A 236 -14.75 24.93 11.85
N TYR A 237 -14.88 23.86 11.06
CA TYR A 237 -13.76 23.01 10.67
C TYR A 237 -13.98 22.48 9.27
N ALA A 238 -12.93 22.52 8.45
CA ALA A 238 -12.85 21.81 7.18
C ALA A 238 -11.38 21.53 6.93
N PHE A 239 -10.98 20.26 6.77
CA PHE A 239 -9.57 19.93 6.52
C PHE A 239 -9.38 18.56 5.86
N PRO A 240 -8.49 18.41 4.86
CA PRO A 240 -8.27 17.14 4.17
C PRO A 240 -7.39 16.18 4.99
N GLU A 241 -7.89 15.71 6.14
CA GLU A 241 -7.15 14.82 7.05
C GLU A 241 -6.70 13.51 6.37
N SER A 242 -7.54 12.96 5.50
CA SER A 242 -7.28 11.73 4.75
C SER A 242 -6.03 11.83 3.88
N VAL A 243 -5.80 12.98 3.24
CA VAL A 243 -4.60 13.21 2.43
C VAL A 243 -3.34 13.12 3.29
N LEU A 244 -3.34 13.77 4.45
CA LEU A 244 -2.17 13.78 5.35
C LEU A 244 -1.92 12.41 5.96
N PHE A 245 -2.97 11.70 6.35
CA PHE A 245 -2.84 10.35 6.90
C PHE A 245 -2.35 9.35 5.85
N LEU A 246 -2.95 9.33 4.66
CA LEU A 246 -2.53 8.44 3.57
C LEU A 246 -1.11 8.76 3.12
N SER A 247 -0.73 10.05 3.03
CA SER A 247 0.65 10.42 2.78
C SER A 247 1.58 9.96 3.89
N SER A 248 1.16 9.99 5.16
CA SER A 248 1.96 9.50 6.29
C SER A 248 2.28 8.01 6.15
N LEU A 249 1.26 7.20 5.81
CA LEU A 249 1.41 5.77 5.53
C LEU A 249 2.29 5.48 4.30
N LEU A 250 2.35 6.39 3.33
CA LEU A 250 3.27 6.31 2.21
C LEU A 250 4.66 6.85 2.55
N THR A 251 4.80 7.75 3.52
CA THR A 251 6.12 8.22 3.94
C THR A 251 6.86 7.12 4.73
N SER A 252 6.11 6.20 5.34
CA SER A 252 6.62 4.92 5.82
C SER A 252 6.90 3.89 4.69
N VAL A 253 6.98 4.31 3.40
CA VAL A 253 7.36 3.52 2.19
C VAL A 253 8.52 2.55 2.39
N TRP A 254 9.42 2.84 3.32
CA TRP A 254 10.50 1.93 3.66
C TRP A 254 9.98 0.60 4.22
N LEU A 255 8.90 0.62 5.00
CA LEU A 255 8.19 -0.58 5.43
C LEU A 255 7.56 -1.32 4.26
N TRP A 256 6.93 -0.64 3.32
CA TRP A 256 6.37 -1.27 2.12
C TRP A 256 7.46 -1.93 1.27
N LEU A 257 8.64 -1.32 1.16
CA LEU A 257 9.82 -1.92 0.52
C LEU A 257 10.38 -3.10 1.32
N TYR A 258 10.35 -3.06 2.66
CA TYR A 258 10.71 -4.21 3.50
C TYR A 258 9.68 -5.35 3.39
N VAL A 259 8.39 -5.04 3.30
CA VAL A 259 7.29 -6.00 3.07
C VAL A 259 7.41 -6.60 1.68
N LEU A 260 7.61 -5.78 0.65
CA LEU A 260 7.78 -6.24 -0.71
C LEU A 260 9.04 -7.11 -0.82
N GLY A 261 10.17 -6.64 -0.28
CA GLY A 261 11.40 -7.42 -0.20
C GLY A 261 11.20 -8.74 0.55
N TYR A 262 10.41 -8.74 1.63
CA TYR A 262 10.05 -9.95 2.37
C TYR A 262 9.10 -10.87 1.59
N LEU A 263 8.05 -10.36 0.96
CA LEU A 263 7.11 -11.14 0.15
C LEU A 263 7.83 -11.78 -1.03
N ILE A 264 8.74 -11.03 -1.66
CA ILE A 264 9.59 -11.57 -2.71
C ILE A 264 10.55 -12.62 -2.14
N LEU A 265 11.15 -12.41 -0.95
CA LEU A 265 11.97 -13.41 -0.28
C LEU A 265 11.18 -14.66 0.11
N PHE A 266 9.95 -14.49 0.60
CA PHE A 266 9.02 -15.56 0.96
C PHE A 266 8.63 -16.37 -0.27
N ALA A 267 8.27 -15.68 -1.35
CA ALA A 267 8.01 -16.27 -2.65
C ALA A 267 9.25 -17.00 -3.16
N ALA A 268 10.44 -16.41 -3.06
CA ALA A 268 11.70 -17.06 -3.45
C ALA A 268 12.00 -18.30 -2.61
N VAL A 269 11.78 -18.29 -1.29
CA VAL A 269 11.96 -19.47 -0.42
C VAL A 269 10.94 -20.56 -0.76
N ARG A 270 9.69 -20.18 -1.01
CA ARG A 270 8.64 -21.10 -1.45
C ARG A 270 8.94 -21.64 -2.83
N LEU A 271 9.41 -20.83 -3.76
CA LEU A 271 9.83 -21.21 -5.10
C LEU A 271 11.11 -22.05 -5.08
N ASP A 272 12.03 -21.84 -4.14
CA ASP A 272 13.19 -22.73 -3.94
C ASP A 272 12.71 -24.08 -3.40
N ARG A 273 11.77 -24.11 -2.44
CA ARG A 273 11.18 -25.38 -1.92
C ARG A 273 10.33 -26.10 -2.95
N ILE A 274 9.47 -25.37 -3.65
CA ILE A 274 8.68 -25.86 -4.78
C ILE A 274 9.64 -26.27 -5.89
N GLY A 275 10.72 -25.54 -6.12
CA GLY A 275 11.77 -25.86 -7.09
C GLY A 275 12.46 -27.18 -6.73
N VAL A 276 12.78 -27.42 -5.46
CA VAL A 276 13.31 -28.72 -4.99
C VAL A 276 12.27 -29.84 -5.14
N SER A 277 11.00 -29.57 -4.82
CA SER A 277 9.92 -30.55 -4.94
C SER A 277 9.54 -30.84 -6.40
N ALA A 278 9.56 -29.81 -7.24
CA ALA A 278 9.35 -29.86 -8.68
C ALA A 278 10.54 -30.52 -9.36
N ARG A 279 11.79 -30.30 -8.94
CA ARG A 279 12.96 -31.05 -9.42
C ARG A 279 12.83 -32.55 -9.17
N ARG A 280 12.24 -32.96 -8.04
CA ARG A 280 11.89 -34.37 -7.77
C ARG A 280 10.76 -34.85 -8.68
N PHE A 281 9.71 -34.04 -8.86
CA PHE A 281 8.55 -34.37 -9.69
C PHE A 281 8.88 -34.42 -11.19
N LEU A 282 9.78 -33.55 -11.64
CA LEU A 282 10.24 -33.40 -13.02
C LEU A 282 11.29 -34.44 -13.41
N LYS A 283 11.82 -35.23 -12.47
CA LYS A 283 12.95 -36.14 -12.71
C LYS A 283 14.12 -35.45 -13.42
N THR A 284 14.47 -34.23 -12.99
CA THR A 284 15.61 -33.44 -13.55
C THR A 284 16.95 -34.18 -13.60
N THR A 285 17.08 -35.29 -12.87
CA THR A 285 18.24 -36.18 -12.86
C THR A 285 18.27 -37.22 -13.98
N GLU A 286 17.13 -37.54 -14.59
CA GLU A 286 17.01 -38.50 -15.69
C GLU A 286 16.95 -37.75 -17.03
N ASP A 287 16.05 -36.76 -17.18
CA ASP A 287 15.84 -36.00 -18.43
C ASP A 287 15.84 -34.47 -18.19
N PRO A 288 17.01 -33.81 -18.16
CA PRO A 288 17.13 -32.40 -17.78
C PRO A 288 16.52 -31.43 -18.82
N ILE A 289 16.46 -31.81 -20.09
CA ILE A 289 15.96 -30.92 -21.16
C ILE A 289 14.43 -30.94 -21.22
N ASN A 290 13.81 -32.12 -21.16
CA ASN A 290 12.36 -32.25 -20.97
C ASN A 290 11.87 -31.60 -19.66
N SER A 291 12.66 -31.69 -18.59
CA SER A 291 12.35 -31.01 -17.32
C SER A 291 12.34 -29.48 -17.45
N LEU A 292 13.29 -28.92 -18.20
CA LEU A 292 13.36 -27.47 -18.47
C LEU A 292 12.14 -27.01 -19.28
N ALA A 293 11.76 -27.80 -20.27
CA ALA A 293 10.61 -27.54 -21.12
C ALA A 293 9.30 -27.52 -20.33
N LEU A 294 9.09 -28.53 -19.47
CA LEU A 294 7.91 -28.58 -18.60
C LEU A 294 7.91 -27.41 -17.61
N ALA A 295 9.07 -26.98 -17.11
CA ALA A 295 9.18 -25.80 -16.25
C ALA A 295 8.75 -24.50 -16.98
N ILE A 296 9.11 -24.34 -18.26
CA ILE A 296 8.68 -23.19 -19.09
C ILE A 296 7.16 -23.20 -19.28
N VAL A 297 6.56 -24.36 -19.54
CA VAL A 297 5.11 -24.51 -19.71
C VAL A 297 4.37 -24.16 -18.42
N ILE A 298 4.84 -24.66 -17.27
CA ILE A 298 4.27 -24.33 -15.96
C ILE A 298 4.39 -22.83 -15.67
N ALA A 299 5.56 -22.22 -15.92
CA ALA A 299 5.76 -20.78 -15.72
C ALA A 299 4.81 -19.94 -16.60
N SER A 300 4.62 -20.35 -17.86
CA SER A 300 3.70 -19.70 -18.80
C SER A 300 2.24 -19.82 -18.35
N ALA A 301 1.84 -20.97 -17.82
CA ALA A 301 0.51 -21.20 -17.28
C ALA A 301 0.22 -20.31 -16.05
N VAL A 302 1.20 -20.19 -15.14
CA VAL A 302 1.10 -19.31 -13.96
C VAL A 302 0.96 -17.85 -14.40
N LEU A 303 1.78 -17.40 -15.35
CA LEU A 303 1.70 -16.04 -15.89
C LEU A 303 0.31 -15.73 -16.48
N PHE A 304 -0.22 -16.64 -17.30
CA PHE A 304 -1.55 -16.48 -17.89
C PHE A 304 -2.66 -16.42 -16.83
N THR A 305 -2.53 -17.20 -15.76
CA THR A 305 -3.46 -17.17 -14.63
C THR A 305 -3.43 -15.82 -13.91
N ILE A 306 -2.24 -15.24 -13.71
CA ILE A 306 -2.09 -13.91 -13.09
C ILE A 306 -2.73 -12.83 -13.97
N ILE A 307 -2.51 -12.87 -15.30
CA ILE A 307 -3.10 -11.94 -16.25
C ILE A 307 -4.64 -12.02 -16.23
N LEU A 308 -5.19 -13.24 -16.22
CA LEU A 308 -6.63 -13.46 -16.12
C LEU A 308 -7.22 -12.96 -14.79
N ALA A 309 -6.53 -13.18 -13.67
CA ALA A 309 -6.97 -12.68 -12.37
C ALA A 309 -6.97 -11.15 -12.31
N PHE A 310 -5.91 -10.51 -12.83
CA PHE A 310 -5.81 -9.05 -12.85
C PHE A 310 -6.90 -8.41 -13.71
N THR A 311 -7.14 -8.96 -14.90
CA THR A 311 -8.22 -8.49 -15.79
C THR A 311 -9.61 -8.71 -15.20
N ALA A 312 -9.84 -9.81 -14.46
CA ALA A 312 -11.10 -10.03 -13.75
C ALA A 312 -11.35 -8.96 -12.67
N VAL A 313 -10.32 -8.61 -11.90
CA VAL A 313 -10.40 -7.56 -10.88
C VAL A 313 -10.66 -6.19 -11.51
N ALA A 314 -9.95 -5.86 -12.59
CA ALA A 314 -10.13 -4.60 -13.32
C ALA A 314 -11.57 -4.47 -13.89
N ASP A 315 -12.10 -5.53 -14.50
CA ASP A 315 -13.48 -5.58 -14.98
C ASP A 315 -14.49 -5.36 -13.84
N GLY A 316 -14.24 -5.94 -12.65
CA GLY A 316 -15.10 -5.78 -11.48
C GLY A 316 -15.08 -4.35 -10.90
N LEU A 317 -13.91 -3.72 -10.84
CA LEU A 317 -13.77 -2.33 -10.40
C LEU A 317 -14.44 -1.34 -11.37
N ALA A 318 -14.32 -1.59 -12.69
CA ALA A 318 -14.98 -0.78 -13.70
C ALA A 318 -16.51 -0.86 -13.58
N TYR A 319 -17.06 -2.05 -13.32
CA TYR A 319 -18.50 -2.23 -13.10
C TYR A 319 -19.00 -1.45 -11.87
N LEU A 320 -18.27 -1.53 -10.75
CA LEU A 320 -18.61 -0.79 -9.52
C LEU A 320 -18.50 0.73 -9.66
N SER A 321 -17.71 1.23 -10.61
CA SER A 321 -17.61 2.68 -10.87
C SER A 321 -18.78 3.24 -11.68
N GLN A 322 -19.56 2.38 -12.34
CA GLN A 322 -20.72 2.76 -13.16
C GLN A 322 -22.05 2.59 -12.41
N SER A 323 -22.05 1.91 -11.27
CA SER A 323 -23.20 1.72 -10.37
C SER A 323 -23.21 2.72 -9.24
#